data_AF-A0AAP0GES8-F1
#
_entry.id   AF-A0AAP0GES8-F1
#
_cell.length_a   1.000
_cell.length_b   1.000
_cell.length_c   1.000
_cell.angle_alpha   90.00
_cell.angle_beta   90.00
_cell.angle_gamma   90.00
#
_symmetry.space_group_name_H-M   'P 1'
#
loop_
_entity.id
_entity.type
_entity.pdbx_description
1 polymer ?
#
loop_
_entity_poly.entity_id
_entity_poly.type
_entity_poly.pdbx_seq_one_letter_code
_entity_poly.pdbx_strand_id
1 'polypeptide(L)'
;MVNVTRGSSGPATLYVEILNKYLYYFEKGNPQITSSAIEGLIELIMTEMQSDNPPSDPSTDAFFSSTMRYIQFQKQKGGVMGEKYQPIKV
;
A
#
# COMPACT_ATOMS: atom_id res chain seq x y z
N MET A 1 5.71 -9.99 -16.98
CA MET A 1 5.99 -8.55 -16.88
C MET A 1 4.65 -7.83 -16.91
N VAL A 2 4.25 -7.19 -15.80
CA VAL A 2 3.00 -6.42 -15.74
C VAL A 2 3.26 -5.08 -16.42
N ASN A 3 2.81 -4.95 -17.67
CA ASN A 3 2.81 -3.67 -18.38
C ASN A 3 1.52 -2.94 -18.02
N VAL A 4 1.63 -1.97 -17.12
CA VAL A 4 0.52 -1.13 -16.70
C VAL A 4 0.26 -0.14 -17.82
N THR A 5 -0.82 -0.35 -18.56
CA THR A 5 -1.35 0.64 -19.50
C THR A 5 -1.72 1.90 -18.71
N ARG A 6 -1.12 3.04 -19.10
CA ARG A 6 -1.45 4.40 -18.64
C ARG A 6 -2.97 4.63 -18.66
N GLY A 7 -3.66 4.33 -17.57
CA GLY A 7 -4.84 5.09 -17.18
C GLY A 7 -4.41 6.52 -16.86
N SER A 8 -5.30 7.49 -16.97
CA SER A 8 -4.97 8.92 -16.84
C SER A 8 -4.43 9.34 -15.46
N SER A 9 -4.29 8.40 -14.51
CA SER A 9 -3.76 8.58 -13.16
C SER A 9 -2.33 8.04 -13.11
N GLY A 10 -1.40 8.78 -12.48
CA GLY A 10 0.02 8.44 -12.47
C GLY A 10 0.36 7.08 -11.83
N PRO A 11 1.61 6.61 -11.97
CA PRO A 11 2.08 5.32 -11.43
C PRO A 11 1.72 5.11 -9.95
N ALA A 12 1.78 6.18 -9.14
CA ALA A 12 1.44 6.16 -7.73
C ALA A 12 0.00 5.69 -7.44
N THR A 13 -1.00 6.13 -8.22
CA THR A 13 -2.40 5.73 -8.00
C THR A 13 -2.56 4.21 -8.13
N LEU A 14 -1.95 3.62 -9.16
CA LEU A 14 -1.99 2.17 -9.35
C LEU A 14 -1.30 1.45 -8.19
N TYR A 15 -0.13 1.92 -7.76
CA TYR A 15 0.57 1.26 -6.66
C TYR A 15 -0.25 1.28 -5.37
N VAL A 16 -0.99 2.36 -5.08
CA VAL A 16 -1.94 2.43 -3.96
C VAL A 16 -3.08 1.42 -4.11
N GLU A 17 -3.64 1.25 -5.32
CA GLU A 17 -4.67 0.22 -5.57
C GLU A 17 -4.13 -1.21 -5.37
N ILE A 18 -2.92 -1.47 -5.86
CA ILE A 18 -2.22 -2.74 -5.67
C ILE A 18 -1.99 -2.98 -4.18
N LEU A 19 -1.57 -1.97 -3.42
CA LEU A 19 -1.37 -2.06 -1.98
C LEU A 19 -2.66 -2.48 -1.26
N ASN A 20 -3.79 -1.86 -1.59
CA ASN A 20 -5.08 -2.23 -1.01
C ASN A 20 -5.47 -3.69 -1.35
N LYS A 21 -5.19 -4.17 -2.57
CA LYS A 21 -5.40 -5.59 -2.93
C LYS A 21 -4.45 -6.51 -2.15
N TYR A 22 -3.20 -6.11 -1.95
CA TYR A 22 -2.23 -6.89 -1.16
C TYR A 22 -2.69 -7.02 0.29
N LEU A 23 -3.13 -5.92 0.91
CA LEU A 23 -3.70 -5.95 2.26
C LEU A 23 -4.91 -6.90 2.37
N TYR A 24 -5.81 -6.88 1.38
CA TYR A 24 -6.93 -7.82 1.33
C TYR A 24 -6.46 -9.28 1.31
N TYR A 25 -5.55 -9.65 0.40
CA TYR A 25 -5.06 -11.03 0.31
C TYR A 25 -4.20 -11.45 1.52
N PHE A 26 -3.46 -10.50 2.10
CA PHE A 26 -2.70 -10.69 3.33
C PHE A 26 -3.63 -11.04 4.51
N GLU A 27 -4.75 -10.32 4.63
CA GLU A 27 -5.78 -10.59 5.63
C GLU A 27 -6.44 -11.95 5.42
N LYS A 28 -6.69 -12.33 4.17
CA LYS A 28 -7.19 -13.66 3.80
C LYS A 28 -6.18 -14.79 3.99
N GLY A 29 -4.94 -14.48 4.37
CA GLY A 29 -3.92 -15.48 4.68
C GLY A 29 -3.26 -16.09 3.45
N ASN A 30 -3.22 -15.36 2.33
CA ASN A 30 -2.47 -15.79 1.16
C ASN A 30 -0.96 -15.80 1.50
N PRO A 31 -0.29 -16.98 1.49
CA PRO A 31 1.12 -17.10 1.90
C PRO A 31 2.09 -16.41 0.94
N GLN A 32 1.66 -16.09 -0.29
CA GLN A 32 2.50 -15.36 -1.26
C GLN A 32 2.57 -13.86 -0.95
N ILE A 33 1.66 -13.33 -0.13
CA ILE A 33 1.67 -11.94 0.29
C ILE A 33 2.32 -11.85 1.66
N THR A 34 3.55 -11.32 1.70
CA THR A 34 4.34 -11.19 2.92
C THR A 34 4.32 -9.75 3.43
N SER A 35 4.61 -9.56 4.71
CA SER A 35 4.80 -8.23 5.29
C SER A 35 5.90 -7.45 4.57
N SER A 36 6.99 -8.11 4.16
CA SER A 36 8.06 -7.48 3.39
C SER A 36 7.63 -7.01 1.99
N ALA A 37 6.71 -7.73 1.33
CA ALA A 37 6.17 -7.30 0.04
C ALA A 37 5.26 -6.07 0.20
N ILE A 38 4.53 -5.98 1.32
CA ILE A 38 3.72 -4.80 1.67
C ILE A 38 4.63 -3.61 1.98
N GLU A 39 5.68 -3.79 2.77
CA GLU A 39 6.68 -2.76 3.08
C GLU A 39 7.34 -2.20 1.81
N GLY A 40 7.86 -3.08 0.94
CA GLY A 40 8.50 -2.64 -0.30
C GLY A 40 7.54 -1.90 -1.25
N LEU A 41 6.25 -2.24 -1.22
CA LEU A 41 5.24 -1.51 -2.00
C LEU A 41 4.94 -0.13 -1.41
N ILE A 42 4.94 0.01 -0.08
CA ILE A 42 4.79 1.30 0.61
C ILE A 42 5.99 2.20 0.28
N GLU A 43 7.21 1.68 0.35
CA GLU A 43 8.43 2.42 -0.02
C GLU A 43 8.43 2.87 -1.48
N LEU A 44 7.98 2.00 -2.39
CA LEU A 44 7.83 2.33 -3.80
C LEU A 44 6.82 3.47 -4.01
N ILE A 45 5.66 3.42 -3.34
CA ILE A 45 4.66 4.50 -3.41
C ILE A 45 5.25 5.81 -2.91
N MET A 46 5.92 5.81 -1.75
CA MET A 46 6.56 7.02 -1.21
C MET A 46 7.59 7.62 -2.18
N THR A 47 8.41 6.76 -2.81
CA THR A 47 9.41 7.18 -3.80
C THR A 47 8.77 7.83 -5.02
N GLU A 48 7.69 7.24 -5.53
CA GLU A 48 6.96 7.76 -6.70
C GLU A 48 6.24 9.07 -6.40
N MET A 49 5.71 9.23 -5.18
CA MET A 49 5.07 10.48 -4.75
C MET A 49 6.07 11.62 -4.53
N GLN A 50 7.32 11.30 -4.18
CA GLN A 50 8.40 12.28 -3.99
C GLN A 50 9.19 12.58 -5.28
N SER A 51 9.05 11.75 -6.31
CA SER A 51 9.75 11.94 -7.59
C SER A 51 9.24 13.17 -8.34
N ASP A 52 10.11 13.79 -9.14
CA ASP A 52 9.89 15.00 -9.96
C ASP A 52 8.85 14.83 -11.12
N ASN A 53 7.98 13.82 -11.01
CA ASN A 53 6.82 13.63 -11.88
C ASN A 53 5.80 14.77 -11.65
N PRO A 54 4.83 14.97 -12.56
CA PRO A 54 3.74 15.92 -12.29
C PRO A 54 3.10 15.63 -10.93
N PRO A 55 2.66 16.68 -10.19
CA PRO A 55 2.18 16.54 -8.83
C PRO A 55 1.18 15.39 -8.75
N SER A 56 1.38 14.50 -7.78
CA SER A 56 0.45 13.41 -7.50
C SER A 56 -0.96 13.98 -7.38
N ASP A 57 -1.92 13.32 -8.03
CA ASP A 57 -3.32 13.70 -7.92
C ASP A 57 -3.68 13.74 -6.42
N PRO A 58 -4.23 14.85 -5.88
CA PRO A 58 -4.60 14.97 -4.46
C PRO A 58 -5.46 13.81 -3.96
N SER A 59 -6.22 13.16 -4.86
CA SER A 59 -6.97 11.96 -4.54
C SER A 59 -6.04 10.80 -4.12
N THR A 60 -4.90 10.62 -4.80
CA THR A 60 -3.91 9.57 -4.54
C THR A 60 -3.28 9.76 -3.16
N ASP A 61 -2.95 10.99 -2.79
CA ASP A 61 -2.40 11.32 -1.47
C ASP A 61 -3.41 10.97 -0.36
N ALA A 62 -4.69 11.32 -0.56
CA ALA A 62 -5.75 11.03 0.39
C ALA A 62 -6.01 9.51 0.54
N PHE A 63 -5.99 8.77 -0.58
CA PHE A 63 -6.12 7.31 -0.55
C PHE A 63 -4.94 6.66 0.16
N PHE A 64 -3.71 7.06 -0.15
CA PHE A 64 -2.51 6.52 0.49
C PHE A 64 -2.50 6.81 2.00
N SER A 65 -2.79 8.05 2.41
CA SER A 65 -2.90 8.40 3.83
C SER A 65 -3.97 7.56 4.56
N SER A 66 -5.10 7.32 3.92
CA SER A 66 -6.15 6.45 4.46
C SER A 66 -5.68 5.01 4.62
N THR A 67 -4.94 4.47 3.64
CA THR A 67 -4.34 3.14 3.71
C THR A 67 -3.29 3.04 4.81
N MET A 68 -2.43 4.05 4.99
CA MET A 68 -1.44 4.09 6.07
C MET A 68 -2.10 4.11 7.44
N ARG A 69 -3.17 4.91 7.60
CA ARG A 69 -3.96 4.95 8.83
C ARG A 69 -4.64 3.61 9.11
N TYR A 70 -5.13 2.92 8.07
CA TYR A 70 -5.70 1.59 8.19
C TYR A 70 -4.68 0.57 8.71
N ILE A 71 -3.46 0.57 8.17
CA ILE A 71 -2.37 -0.30 8.63
C ILE A 71 -2.07 -0.04 10.11
N GLN A 72 -1.91 1.23 10.51
CA GLN A 72 -1.68 1.57 11.92
C GLN A 72 -2.84 1.16 12.83
N PHE A 73 -4.08 1.36 12.38
CA PHE A 73 -5.26 0.93 13.11
C PHE A 73 -5.27 -0.58 13.32
N GLN A 74 -4.97 -1.38 12.29
CA GLN A 74 -4.87 -2.83 12.43
C GLN A 74 -3.80 -3.24 13.45
N LYS A 75 -2.63 -2.60 13.44
CA LYS A 75 -1.56 -2.85 14.42
C LYS A 75 -2.02 -2.59 15.86
N GLN A 76 -2.79 -1.53 16.09
CA GLN A 76 -3.27 -1.13 17.42
C GLN A 76 -4.49 -1.93 17.89
N LYS A 77 -5.29 -2.47 16.97
CA LYS A 77 -6.52 -3.23 17.26
C LYS A 77 -6.27 -4.49 18.10
N GLY A 78 -5.05 -5.03 18.08
CA GLY A 78 -4.69 -6.25 18.80
C GLY A 78 -5.33 -7.52 18.23
N GLY A 79 -5.21 -8.62 18.96
CA GLY A 79 -5.65 -9.95 18.52
C GLY A 79 -4.91 -10.45 17.27
N VAL A 80 -5.45 -11.48 16.63
CA VAL A 80 -4.81 -12.18 15.50
C VAL A 80 -4.47 -11.26 14.31
N MET A 81 -5.28 -10.23 14.07
CA MET A 81 -5.01 -9.26 13.01
C MET A 81 -3.92 -8.28 13.44
N GLY A 82 -3.95 -7.78 14.67
CA GLY A 82 -2.88 -6.93 15.19
C GLY A 82 -1.51 -7.61 15.10
N GLU A 83 -1.42 -8.86 15.55
CA GLU A 83 -0.20 -9.69 15.46
C GLU A 83 0.28 -9.87 14.02
N LYS A 84 -0.65 -10.12 13.09
CA LYS A 84 -0.34 -10.24 11.66
C LYS A 84 0.25 -8.95 11.09
N TYR A 85 -0.23 -7.79 11.54
CA TYR A 85 0.22 -6.48 11.06
C TYR A 85 1.45 -5.92 11.80
N GLN A 86 1.79 -6.44 12.99
CA GLN A 86 2.99 -6.04 13.75
C GLN A 86 4.28 -5.98 12.93
N PRO A 87 4.63 -7.00 12.12
CA PRO A 87 5.89 -7.01 11.38
C PRO A 87 5.97 -5.97 10.27
N ILE A 88 4.86 -5.36 9.82
CA ILE A 88 4.86 -4.33 8.79
C ILE A 88 5.37 -3.02 9.39
N LYS A 89 6.54 -2.57 8.95
CA LYS A 89 7.11 -1.26 9.27
C LYS A 89 6.48 -0.18 8.40
N VAL A 90 6.02 0.87 9.05
CA VAL A 90 5.37 2.05 8.47
C VAL A 90 5.87 3.31 9.14
#